data_AF-A0A1E8Q242-F1
#
_entry.id   AF-A0A1E8Q242-F1
#
_cell.length_a   1.000
_cell.length_b   1.000
_cell.length_c   1.000
_cell.angle_alpha   90.00
_cell.angle_beta   90.00
_cell.angle_gamma   90.00
#
_symmetry.space_group_name_H-M   'P 1'
#
loop_
_entity.id
_entity.type
_entity.pdbx_description
1 polymer ?
#
loop_
_entity_poly.entity_id
_entity_poly.type
_entity_poly.pdbx_seq_one_letter_code
_entity_poly.pdbx_strand_id
1 'polypeptide(L)'
;MRMVIARRGKVHAAISRSGPEVAEDITIEEVASPPSLRALYERIMVLCDRGRGPVEPASLSPVTVRTADLVDGFAKIALGDHTPAAALAALNLNADQRRILTLAADQPLMEVGFAVTIHDSRGEHVAMASAAVTDTIEGRIVTGPILGEDRTWWTQIVPGTADAGGSALRALVATLGTTWEGHSRYK
;
A
#
# COMPACT_ATOMS: atom_id res chain seq x y z
N MET A 1 3.41 -6.40 12.89
CA MET A 1 4.43 -7.15 12.13
C MET A 1 5.15 -6.16 11.22
N ARG A 2 6.46 -6.32 11.00
CA ARG A 2 7.19 -5.59 9.95
C ARG A 2 7.85 -6.59 9.02
N MET A 3 7.94 -6.27 7.74
CA MET A 3 8.52 -7.15 6.74
C MET A 3 9.36 -6.35 5.75
N VAL A 4 10.48 -6.91 5.33
CA VAL A 4 11.31 -6.40 4.24
C VAL A 4 11.49 -7.52 3.24
N ILE A 5 11.20 -7.22 1.97
CA ILE A 5 11.53 -8.11 0.85
C ILE A 5 12.68 -7.46 0.09
N ALA A 6 13.87 -8.04 0.23
CA ALA A 6 15.07 -7.58 -0.42
C ALA A 6 15.29 -8.35 -1.73
N ARG A 7 15.72 -7.63 -2.78
CA ARG A 7 16.09 -8.21 -4.07
C ARG A 7 17.51 -7.80 -4.44
N ARG A 8 18.35 -8.79 -4.80
CA ARG A 8 19.67 -8.56 -5.42
C ARG A 8 19.80 -9.43 -6.67
N GLY A 9 19.62 -8.82 -7.84
CA GLY A 9 19.60 -9.54 -9.11
C GLY A 9 18.43 -10.52 -9.18
N LYS A 10 18.72 -11.82 -9.19
CA LYS A 10 17.70 -12.89 -9.18
C LYS A 10 17.38 -13.42 -7.78
N VAL A 11 18.20 -13.08 -6.79
CA VAL A 11 18.05 -13.55 -5.41
C VAL A 11 17.07 -12.64 -4.67
N HIS A 12 16.14 -13.27 -3.94
CA HIS A 12 15.17 -12.58 -3.11
C HIS A 12 15.23 -13.16 -1.69
N ALA A 13 15.14 -12.28 -0.69
CA ALA A 13 15.06 -12.68 0.71
C ALA A 13 13.93 -11.90 1.38
N ALA A 14 13.20 -12.55 2.28
CA ALA A 14 12.23 -11.91 3.14
C ALA A 14 12.77 -11.94 4.57
N ILE A 15 12.65 -10.80 5.24
CA ILE A 15 12.96 -10.65 6.66
C ILE A 15 11.67 -10.15 7.30
N SER A 16 11.09 -10.94 8.19
CA SER A 16 9.92 -10.54 8.96
C SER A 16 10.27 -10.43 10.44
N ARG A 17 9.64 -9.47 11.10
CA ARG A 17 9.70 -9.28 12.55
C ARG A 17 8.29 -9.33 13.13
N SER A 18 8.08 -10.27 14.04
CA SER A 18 6.80 -10.53 14.72
C SER A 18 7.00 -10.71 16.23
N GLY A 19 5.89 -10.70 16.98
CA GLY A 19 5.89 -10.83 18.44
C GLY A 19 4.64 -10.16 19.05
N PRO A 20 4.18 -10.62 20.23
CA PRO A 20 3.07 -10.01 20.97
C PRO A 20 3.44 -8.61 21.49
N GLU A 21 4.71 -8.42 21.82
CA GLU A 21 5.34 -7.11 21.97
C GLU A 21 6.22 -6.86 20.74
N VAL A 22 6.32 -5.62 20.29
CA VAL A 22 7.12 -5.29 19.11
C VAL A 22 8.59 -5.68 19.38
N ALA A 23 9.05 -6.79 18.79
CA ALA A 23 10.47 -7.19 18.57
C ALA A 23 11.08 -8.38 19.35
N GLU A 24 10.53 -9.59 19.25
CA GLU A 24 11.24 -10.80 19.75
C GLU A 24 11.61 -11.79 18.65
N ASP A 25 10.75 -12.03 17.66
CA ASP A 25 11.02 -13.01 16.60
C ASP A 25 11.43 -12.32 15.30
N ILE A 26 12.62 -12.67 14.80
CA ILE A 26 13.09 -12.31 13.46
C ILE A 26 13.23 -13.58 12.64
N THR A 27 12.44 -13.68 11.58
CA THR A 27 12.52 -14.77 10.61
C THR A 27 13.18 -14.26 9.35
N ILE A 28 14.21 -14.96 8.89
CA ILE A 28 14.87 -14.71 7.61
C ILE A 28 14.65 -15.95 6.74
N GLU A 29 14.07 -15.74 5.57
CA GLU A 29 13.76 -16.80 4.64
C GLU A 29 14.19 -16.42 3.21
N GLU A 30 14.77 -17.38 2.51
CA GLU A 30 14.97 -17.24 1.07
C GLU A 30 13.60 -17.42 0.40
N VAL A 31 13.21 -16.43 -0.41
CA VAL A 31 11.94 -16.47 -1.14
C VAL A 31 12.24 -16.71 -2.60
N ALA A 32 11.56 -17.70 -3.19
CA ALA A 32 11.60 -17.89 -4.63
C ALA A 32 11.19 -16.59 -5.34
N SER A 33 11.92 -16.22 -6.40
CA SER A 33 11.64 -15.02 -7.19
C SER A 33 10.16 -14.95 -7.55
N PRO A 34 9.41 -13.95 -7.09
CA PRO A 34 8.02 -13.80 -7.49
C PRO A 34 7.96 -13.53 -8.99
N PRO A 35 7.06 -14.18 -9.75
CA PRO A 35 6.95 -13.97 -11.19
C PRO A 35 6.38 -12.59 -11.57
N SER A 36 5.77 -11.89 -10.61
CA SER A 36 5.22 -10.54 -10.78
C SER A 36 4.99 -9.86 -9.42
N LEU A 37 4.80 -8.54 -9.44
CA LEU A 37 4.36 -7.78 -8.25
C LEU A 37 2.97 -8.21 -7.75
N ARG A 38 2.08 -8.73 -8.61
CA ARG A 38 0.81 -9.33 -8.18
C ARG A 38 1.06 -10.59 -7.34
N ALA A 39 1.92 -11.49 -7.81
CA ALA A 39 2.24 -12.70 -7.07
C ALA A 39 2.97 -12.38 -5.75
N LEU A 40 3.77 -11.32 -5.73
CA LEU A 40 4.38 -10.81 -4.51
C LEU A 40 3.33 -10.29 -3.53
N TYR A 41 2.38 -9.48 -4.02
CA TYR A 41 1.25 -8.98 -3.26
C TYR A 41 0.46 -10.13 -2.61
N GLU A 42 0.03 -11.12 -3.41
CA GLU A 42 -0.74 -12.27 -2.91
C GLU A 42 0.00 -13.00 -1.78
N ARG A 43 1.31 -13.24 -1.93
CA ARG A 43 2.14 -13.86 -0.89
C ARG A 43 2.19 -13.04 0.40
N ILE A 44 2.35 -11.72 0.29
CA ILE A 44 2.35 -10.83 1.47
C ILE A 44 0.99 -10.87 2.16
N MET A 45 -0.10 -10.82 1.39
CA MET A 45 -1.44 -10.83 1.98
C MET A 45 -1.77 -12.13 2.72
N VAL A 46 -1.26 -13.28 2.27
CA VAL A 46 -1.38 -14.55 3.00
C VAL A 46 -0.69 -14.48 4.37
N LEU A 47 0.47 -13.82 4.46
CA LEU A 47 1.19 -13.63 5.73
C LEU A 47 0.45 -12.66 6.67
N CYS A 48 -0.26 -11.70 6.12
CA CYS A 48 -1.05 -10.71 6.86
C CYS A 48 -2.40 -11.23 7.35
N ASP A 49 -2.91 -12.34 6.80
CA ASP A 49 -4.20 -12.93 7.16
C ASP A 49 -4.26 -13.37 8.64
N ARG A 50 -3.14 -13.88 9.18
CA ARG A 50 -3.02 -14.33 10.59
C ARG A 50 -4.18 -15.23 11.06
N GLY A 51 -4.76 -16.03 10.16
CA GLY A 51 -5.83 -16.98 10.45
C GLY A 51 -7.24 -16.38 10.47
N ARG A 52 -7.45 -15.15 9.97
CA ARG A 52 -8.78 -14.55 9.83
C ARG A 52 -9.54 -15.06 8.60
N GLY A 53 -8.84 -15.68 7.65
CA GLY A 53 -9.40 -16.14 6.40
C GLY A 53 -9.45 -15.02 5.35
N PRO A 54 -9.56 -15.38 4.07
CA PRO A 54 -9.56 -14.41 2.98
C PRO A 54 -10.69 -13.39 3.14
N VAL A 55 -10.33 -12.11 3.01
CA VAL A 55 -11.28 -10.99 3.00
C VAL A 55 -11.63 -10.66 1.56
N GLU A 56 -12.92 -10.67 1.24
CA GLU A 56 -13.43 -10.31 -0.08
C GLU A 56 -13.20 -8.82 -0.38
N PRO A 57 -13.01 -8.42 -1.66
CA PRO A 57 -12.93 -7.02 -2.04
C PRO A 57 -14.19 -6.24 -1.65
N ALA A 58 -14.01 -5.02 -1.15
CA ALA A 58 -15.13 -4.16 -0.81
C ALA A 58 -15.93 -3.76 -2.05
N SER A 59 -17.27 -3.66 -1.92
CA SER A 59 -18.14 -3.13 -2.97
C SER A 59 -18.02 -1.61 -3.05
N LEU A 60 -16.92 -1.14 -3.63
CA LEU A 60 -16.51 0.25 -3.69
C LEU A 60 -16.37 0.71 -5.13
N SER A 61 -17.05 1.79 -5.52
CA SER A 61 -16.71 2.48 -6.76
C SER A 61 -15.36 3.20 -6.60
N PRO A 62 -14.40 3.04 -7.54
CA PRO A 62 -13.08 3.66 -7.46
C PRO A 62 -13.13 5.15 -7.10
N VAL A 63 -12.24 5.55 -6.21
CA VAL A 63 -12.01 6.94 -5.81
C VAL A 63 -10.64 7.35 -6.33
N THR A 64 -10.55 8.51 -6.97
CA THR A 64 -9.26 9.10 -7.37
C THR A 64 -9.23 10.53 -6.86
N VAL A 65 -8.23 10.84 -6.04
CA VAL A 65 -8.09 12.15 -5.39
C VAL A 65 -6.65 12.63 -5.52
N ARG A 66 -6.43 13.94 -5.52
CA ARG A 66 -5.07 14.45 -5.47
C ARG A 66 -4.44 14.03 -4.15
N THR A 67 -3.23 13.49 -4.21
CA THR A 67 -2.54 13.01 -3.01
C THR A 67 -2.32 14.14 -2.00
N ALA A 68 -1.99 15.35 -2.48
CA ALA A 68 -1.84 16.53 -1.63
C ALA A 68 -3.13 16.84 -0.85
N ASP A 69 -4.28 16.89 -1.53
CA ASP A 69 -5.58 17.19 -0.90
C ASP A 69 -5.96 16.13 0.14
N LEU A 70 -5.67 14.86 -0.15
CA LEU A 70 -5.94 13.75 0.78
C LEU A 70 -5.05 13.84 2.03
N VAL A 71 -3.75 14.11 1.86
CA VAL A 71 -2.79 14.27 2.97
C VAL A 71 -3.14 15.49 3.82
N ASP A 72 -3.47 16.62 3.20
CA ASP A 72 -3.90 17.83 3.90
C ASP A 72 -5.19 17.59 4.70
N GLY A 73 -6.13 16.82 4.15
CA GLY A 73 -7.33 16.38 4.86
C GLY A 73 -6.99 15.57 6.11
N PHE A 74 -6.15 14.54 5.98
CA PHE A 74 -5.74 13.73 7.13
C PHE A 74 -4.94 14.50 8.18
N ALA A 75 -4.07 15.44 7.76
CA ALA A 75 -3.32 16.28 8.69
C ALA A 75 -4.24 17.10 9.58
N LYS A 76 -5.30 17.70 9.02
CA LYS A 76 -6.32 18.45 9.79
C LYS A 76 -7.07 17.59 10.80
N ILE A 77 -7.32 16.32 10.47
CA ILE A 77 -7.95 15.36 11.41
C ILE A 77 -6.99 15.03 12.54
N ALA A 78 -5.73 14.71 12.22
CA ALA A 78 -4.71 14.32 13.19
C ALA A 78 -4.38 15.44 14.18
N LEU A 79 -4.44 16.70 13.75
CA LEU A 79 -4.26 17.88 14.59
C LEU A 79 -5.50 18.23 15.44
N GLY A 80 -6.65 17.61 15.18
CA GLY A 80 -7.92 17.90 15.86
C GLY A 80 -8.63 19.15 15.35
N ASP A 81 -8.16 19.77 14.27
CA ASP A 81 -8.72 21.00 13.69
C ASP A 81 -10.09 20.76 13.05
N HIS A 82 -10.34 19.55 12.55
CA HIS A 82 -11.58 19.18 11.88
C HIS A 82 -12.00 17.74 12.18
N THR A 83 -13.32 17.49 12.07
CA THR A 83 -13.84 16.13 12.06
C THR A 83 -13.48 15.42 10.74
N PRO A 84 -13.37 14.07 10.72
CA PRO A 84 -13.15 13.33 9.47
C PRO A 84 -14.15 13.67 8.37
N ALA A 85 -15.42 13.88 8.73
CA ALA A 85 -16.46 14.27 7.81
C ALA A 85 -16.18 15.65 7.15
N ALA A 86 -15.70 16.63 7.92
CA ALA A 86 -15.39 17.96 7.40
C ALA A 86 -14.11 17.97 6.57
N ALA A 87 -13.06 17.26 7.02
CA ALA A 87 -11.78 17.21 6.34
C ALA A 87 -11.83 16.47 4.99
N LEU A 88 -12.70 15.44 4.87
CA LEU A 88 -12.87 14.66 3.65
C LEU A 88 -14.00 15.18 2.74
N ALA A 89 -14.75 16.21 3.17
CA ALA A 89 -15.87 16.76 2.39
C ALA A 89 -15.43 17.27 1.01
N ALA A 90 -14.21 17.81 0.90
CA ALA A 90 -13.65 18.33 -0.34
C ALA A 90 -13.38 17.24 -1.41
N LEU A 91 -13.39 15.96 -1.03
CA LEU A 91 -13.08 14.85 -1.93
C LEU A 91 -14.28 14.41 -2.79
N ASN A 92 -15.45 15.09 -2.68
CA ASN A 92 -16.67 14.81 -3.44
C ASN A 92 -17.10 13.32 -3.44
N LEU A 93 -16.90 12.66 -2.30
CA LEU A 93 -17.23 11.24 -2.12
C LEU A 93 -18.74 11.03 -2.03
N ASN A 94 -19.23 9.98 -2.70
CA ASN A 94 -20.58 9.50 -2.50
C ASN A 94 -20.76 8.85 -1.10
N ALA A 95 -21.99 8.52 -0.73
CA ALA A 95 -22.31 8.02 0.60
C ALA A 95 -21.57 6.71 0.95
N ASP A 96 -21.51 5.76 0.01
CA ASP A 96 -20.85 4.47 0.21
C ASP A 96 -19.33 4.62 0.33
N GLN A 97 -18.72 5.43 -0.56
CA GLN A 97 -17.30 5.75 -0.51
C GLN A 97 -16.92 6.38 0.83
N ARG A 98 -17.70 7.37 1.29
CA ARG A 98 -17.46 8.02 2.58
C ARG A 98 -17.53 7.03 3.74
N ARG A 99 -18.57 6.19 3.76
CA ARG A 99 -18.78 5.18 4.80
C ARG A 99 -17.63 4.16 4.87
N ILE A 100 -17.23 3.60 3.72
CA ILE A 100 -16.14 2.62 3.65
C ILE A 100 -14.80 3.25 4.03
N LEU A 101 -14.51 4.48 3.57
CA LEU A 101 -13.25 5.16 3.90
C LEU A 101 -13.17 5.58 5.37
N THR A 102 -14.28 6.05 5.96
CA THR A 102 -14.33 6.29 7.40
C THR A 102 -14.12 5.02 8.19
N LEU A 103 -14.77 3.92 7.80
CA LEU A 103 -14.58 2.62 8.46
C LEU A 103 -13.14 2.12 8.36
N ALA A 104 -12.51 2.28 7.20
CA ALA A 104 -11.11 1.92 6.98
C ALA A 104 -10.15 2.73 7.88
N ALA A 105 -10.45 4.00 8.12
CA ALA A 105 -9.65 4.86 8.99
C ALA A 105 -9.90 4.60 10.49
N ASP A 106 -11.15 4.36 10.89
CA ASP A 106 -11.53 4.31 12.31
C ASP A 106 -11.44 2.89 12.90
N GLN A 107 -11.78 1.86 12.12
CA GLN A 107 -11.91 0.47 12.60
C GLN A 107 -11.34 -0.56 11.61
N PRO A 108 -10.06 -0.44 11.22
CA PRO A 108 -9.44 -1.43 10.36
C PRO A 108 -9.32 -2.78 11.08
N LEU A 109 -9.68 -3.86 10.40
CA LEU A 109 -9.41 -5.23 10.85
C LEU A 109 -7.92 -5.56 10.67
N MET A 110 -7.31 -5.06 9.60
CA MET A 110 -5.89 -5.21 9.28
C MET A 110 -5.46 -4.06 8.36
N GLU A 111 -4.22 -3.60 8.52
CA GLU A 111 -3.59 -2.63 7.63
C GLU A 111 -2.18 -3.08 7.24
N VAL A 112 -1.85 -2.93 5.97
CA VAL A 112 -0.50 -3.15 5.43
C VAL A 112 -0.10 -1.94 4.61
N GLY A 113 0.98 -1.28 5.03
CA GLY A 113 1.64 -0.24 4.25
C GLY A 113 2.84 -0.78 3.48
N PHE A 114 2.97 -0.36 2.23
CA PHE A 114 4.08 -0.68 1.35
C PHE A 114 4.88 0.59 1.04
N ALA A 115 6.18 0.51 1.26
CA ALA A 115 7.17 1.47 0.84
C ALA A 115 8.28 0.75 0.08
N VAL A 116 8.97 1.47 -0.82
CA VAL A 116 10.05 0.92 -1.63
C VAL A 116 11.28 1.80 -1.51
N THR A 117 12.42 1.15 -1.34
CA THR A 117 13.74 1.76 -1.42
C THR A 117 14.54 1.05 -2.49
N ILE A 118 15.22 1.82 -3.36
CA ILE A 118 16.18 1.31 -4.34
C ILE A 118 17.57 1.87 -4.05
N HIS A 119 18.58 1.18 -4.56
CA HIS A 119 19.97 1.59 -4.44
C HIS A 119 20.62 1.58 -5.83
N ASP A 120 21.13 2.72 -6.28
CA ASP A 120 21.83 2.85 -7.55
C ASP A 120 23.28 3.37 -7.35
N SER A 121 23.90 3.84 -8.43
CA SER A 121 25.23 4.45 -8.40
C SER A 121 25.26 5.83 -7.72
N ARG A 122 24.12 6.51 -7.60
CA ARG A 122 23.96 7.83 -7.00
C ARG A 122 23.56 7.76 -5.52
N GLY A 123 23.11 6.61 -5.05
CA GLY A 123 22.85 6.36 -3.63
C GLY A 123 21.55 5.61 -3.39
N GLU A 124 20.93 5.90 -2.25
CA GLU A 124 19.64 5.36 -1.84
C GLU A 124 18.52 6.30 -2.31
N HIS A 125 17.44 5.74 -2.87
CA HIS A 125 16.24 6.49 -3.25
C HIS A 125 15.02 5.81 -2.65
N VAL A 126 14.17 6.60 -2.01
CA VAL A 126 12.92 6.15 -1.39
C VAL A 126 11.75 6.62 -2.25
N ALA A 127 10.77 5.74 -2.45
CA ALA A 127 9.57 6.08 -3.22
C ALA A 127 8.86 7.30 -2.61
N MET A 128 8.43 8.23 -3.46
CA MET A 128 7.71 9.43 -3.02
C MET A 128 6.25 9.17 -2.63
N ALA A 129 5.76 7.97 -2.89
CA ALA A 129 4.41 7.53 -2.55
C ALA A 129 4.44 6.24 -1.75
N SER A 130 3.29 5.83 -1.25
CA SER A 130 3.06 4.52 -0.65
C SER A 130 1.87 3.85 -1.32
N ALA A 131 1.84 2.52 -1.23
CA ALA A 131 0.62 1.75 -1.43
C ALA A 131 0.19 1.18 -0.09
N ALA A 132 -1.11 0.93 0.09
CA ALA A 132 -1.64 0.35 1.30
C ALA A 132 -2.80 -0.59 1.01
N VAL A 133 -3.04 -1.53 1.91
CA VAL A 133 -4.20 -2.39 1.94
C VAL A 133 -4.84 -2.25 3.31
N THR A 134 -6.15 -2.09 3.32
CA THR A 134 -6.93 -2.04 4.55
C THR A 134 -8.09 -3.03 4.44
N ASP A 135 -8.18 -3.94 5.40
CA ASP A 135 -9.31 -4.84 5.55
C ASP A 135 -10.30 -4.23 6.54
N THR A 136 -11.57 -4.26 6.20
CA THR A 136 -12.67 -3.79 7.05
C THR A 136 -13.78 -4.84 7.08
N ILE A 137 -14.80 -4.63 7.91
CA ILE A 137 -16.02 -5.47 7.87
C ILE A 137 -16.78 -5.34 6.53
N GLU A 138 -16.51 -4.32 5.73
CA GLU A 138 -17.10 -4.10 4.39
C GLU A 138 -16.27 -4.71 3.26
N GLY A 139 -15.16 -5.37 3.60
CA GLY A 139 -14.21 -5.95 2.67
C GLY A 139 -12.89 -5.19 2.59
N ARG A 140 -12.03 -5.66 1.69
CA ARG A 140 -10.68 -5.15 1.45
C ARG A 140 -10.70 -3.99 0.47
N ILE A 141 -9.93 -2.94 0.78
CA ILE A 141 -9.60 -1.87 -0.15
C ILE A 141 -8.10 -1.80 -0.39
N VAL A 142 -7.72 -1.37 -1.59
CA VAL A 142 -6.33 -1.07 -1.96
C VAL A 142 -6.23 0.41 -2.25
N THR A 143 -5.22 1.05 -1.65
CA THR A 143 -4.83 2.43 -1.91
C THR A 143 -3.46 2.42 -2.58
N GLY A 144 -3.28 3.20 -3.64
CA GLY A 144 -2.00 3.28 -4.32
C GLY A 144 -1.83 4.54 -5.14
N PRO A 145 -0.59 4.85 -5.56
CA PRO A 145 -0.35 5.97 -6.44
C PRO A 145 -0.85 5.66 -7.86
N ILE A 146 -1.32 6.67 -8.56
CA ILE A 146 -1.56 6.63 -10.00
C ILE A 146 -1.00 7.90 -10.63
N LEU A 147 -0.37 7.76 -11.80
CA LEU A 147 0.14 8.90 -12.55
C LEU A 147 -1.00 9.46 -13.42
N GLY A 148 -1.40 10.70 -13.15
CA GLY A 148 -2.38 11.41 -13.97
C GLY A 148 -1.85 11.76 -15.36
N GLU A 149 -2.74 12.14 -16.27
CA GLU A 149 -2.38 12.61 -17.62
C GLU A 149 -1.49 13.86 -17.57
N ASP A 150 -1.68 14.69 -16.54
CA ASP A 150 -0.90 15.89 -16.25
C ASP A 150 0.48 15.59 -15.62
N ARG A 151 0.84 14.31 -15.49
CA ARG A 151 2.04 13.82 -14.80
C ARG A 151 2.10 14.16 -13.31
N THR A 152 0.97 14.54 -12.72
CA THR A 152 0.85 14.66 -11.27
C THR A 152 0.57 13.29 -10.67
N TRP A 153 1.09 13.00 -9.48
CA TRP A 153 0.73 11.80 -8.73
C TRP A 153 -0.60 12.01 -7.99
N TRP A 154 -1.52 11.08 -8.19
CA TRP A 154 -2.81 11.02 -7.52
C TRP A 154 -2.87 9.77 -6.65
N THR A 155 -3.79 9.75 -5.70
CA THR A 155 -4.10 8.58 -4.90
C THR A 155 -5.37 7.94 -5.43
N GLN A 156 -5.28 6.66 -5.76
CA GLN A 156 -6.42 5.84 -6.14
C GLN A 156 -6.80 4.90 -5.00
N ILE A 157 -8.09 4.78 -4.71
CA ILE A 157 -8.64 3.82 -3.75
C ILE A 157 -9.67 2.96 -4.48
N VAL A 158 -9.49 1.65 -4.44
CA VAL A 158 -10.25 0.68 -5.25
C VAL A 158 -10.59 -0.57 -4.43
N PRO A 159 -11.56 -1.39 -4.89
CA PRO A 159 -11.77 -2.73 -4.36
C PRO A 159 -10.46 -3.54 -4.32
N GLY A 160 -10.23 -4.20 -3.19
CA GLY A 160 -8.96 -4.83 -2.84
C GLY A 160 -8.66 -6.17 -3.50
N THR A 161 -8.78 -6.25 -4.83
CA THR A 161 -8.43 -7.45 -5.60
C THR A 161 -6.92 -7.65 -5.67
N ALA A 162 -6.48 -8.87 -6.03
CA ALA A 162 -5.07 -9.15 -6.28
C ALA A 162 -4.50 -8.33 -7.45
N ASP A 163 -5.30 -8.07 -8.48
CA ASP A 163 -4.91 -7.22 -9.61
C ASP A 163 -4.75 -5.76 -9.21
N ALA A 164 -5.64 -5.24 -8.37
CA ALA A 164 -5.52 -3.90 -7.80
C ALA A 164 -4.24 -3.79 -6.95
N GLY A 165 -3.98 -4.78 -6.08
CA GLY A 165 -2.76 -4.85 -5.28
C GLY A 165 -1.48 -4.87 -6.12
N GLY A 166 -1.41 -5.74 -7.12
CA GLY A 166 -0.29 -5.81 -8.06
C GLY A 166 -0.09 -4.53 -8.86
N SER A 167 -1.18 -3.86 -9.25
CA SER A 167 -1.15 -2.58 -9.97
C SER A 167 -0.64 -1.45 -9.08
N ALA A 168 -1.10 -1.39 -7.82
CA ALA A 168 -0.64 -0.41 -6.84
C ALA A 168 0.85 -0.55 -6.53
N LEU A 169 1.35 -1.79 -6.35
CA LEU A 169 2.79 -2.04 -6.16
C LEU A 169 3.61 -1.65 -7.40
N ARG A 170 3.09 -1.90 -8.61
CA ARG A 170 3.77 -1.51 -9.85
C ARG A 170 3.86 0.01 -9.96
N ALA A 171 2.77 0.71 -9.69
CA ALA A 171 2.75 2.16 -9.70
C ALA A 171 3.68 2.74 -8.64
N LEU A 172 3.73 2.14 -7.44
CA LEU A 172 4.67 2.50 -6.38
C LEU A 172 6.12 2.41 -6.86
N VAL A 173 6.53 1.30 -7.49
CA VAL A 173 7.89 1.15 -8.04
C VAL A 173 8.14 2.17 -9.17
N ALA A 174 7.13 2.46 -10.00
CA ALA A 174 7.25 3.44 -11.08
C ALA A 174 7.51 4.87 -10.59
N THR A 175 7.16 5.22 -9.34
CA THR A 175 7.51 6.53 -8.74
C THR A 175 9.01 6.76 -8.66
N LEU A 176 9.81 5.69 -8.70
CA LEU A 176 11.27 5.72 -8.71
C LEU A 176 11.86 5.71 -10.13
N GLY A 177 11.02 5.85 -11.17
CA GLY A 177 11.46 5.88 -12.57
C GLY A 177 12.01 4.55 -13.08
N THR A 178 11.62 3.43 -12.46
CA THR A 178 12.15 2.10 -12.79
C THR A 178 11.09 1.01 -12.73
N THR A 179 11.49 -0.23 -13.03
CA THR A 179 10.67 -1.43 -12.87
C THR A 179 11.28 -2.40 -11.86
N TRP A 180 10.42 -3.20 -11.23
CA TRP A 180 10.85 -4.17 -10.23
C TRP A 180 11.89 -5.14 -10.77
N GLU A 181 11.71 -5.65 -11.98
CA GLU A 181 12.59 -6.63 -12.62
C GLU A 181 13.83 -5.99 -13.27
N GLY A 182 13.67 -4.79 -13.83
CA GLY A 182 14.69 -4.11 -14.63
C GLY A 182 15.80 -3.45 -13.82
N HIS A 183 15.51 -3.05 -12.59
CA HIS A 183 16.46 -2.30 -11.76
C HIS A 183 17.68 -3.14 -11.33
N SER A 184 18.87 -2.55 -11.40
CA SER A 184 20.12 -3.06 -10.84
C SER A 184 20.99 -1.88 -10.41
N ARG A 185 21.65 -1.99 -9.25
CA ARG A 185 22.52 -0.93 -8.72
C ARG A 185 23.65 -0.51 -9.69
N TYR A 186 24.07 -1.44 -10.55
CA TYR A 186 25.23 -1.29 -11.43
C TYR A 186 24.87 -0.97 -12.89
N LYS A 187 23.58 -0.81 -13.20
CA LYS A 187 23.12 -0.33 -14.51
C LYS A 187 22.81 1.15 -14.41
#